data_AF-A0A2V5SXI0-F1
#
_entry.id   AF-A0A2V5SXI0-F1
#
_cell.length_a   1.000
_cell.length_b   1.000
_cell.length_c   1.000
_cell.angle_alpha   90.00
_cell.angle_beta   90.00
_cell.angle_gamma   90.00
#
_symmetry.space_group_name_H-M   'P 1'
#
loop_
_entity.id
_entity.type
_entity.pdbx_description
1 polymer ?
#
loop_
_entity_poly.entity_id
_entity_poly.type
_entity_poly.pdbx_seq_one_letter_code
_entity_poly.pdbx_strand_id
1 'polypeptide(L)'
;MLPWLKRIRETRPDLALDFEGSLRSALIAKISGAKEIYGMSDAQRGSRLFYTRIAKINRHGHAVNRYLKLAECAGAIIGEWLRCSLPTGDPLPRFDEYPPFILLNPIARVEGESLSNAVIAEFCRALAPTRLVVVGQSQRKIDAPENCVDLTNRTSLLQLIRLIRIARFVVSVDSGPMYVAAAVNGRLLSIHTWTDPRRSVPTIPTPGFGKTVNSAPSTDSTPRGCEDAVVALGPKMSQP
;
A
#
# COMPACT_ATOMS: atom_id res chain seq x y z
N MET A 1 5.52 27.05 11.50
CA MET A 1 6.76 26.23 11.48
C MET A 1 7.56 26.30 12.79
N LEU A 2 7.85 27.48 13.35
CA LEU A 2 8.66 27.58 14.59
C LEU A 2 8.16 26.74 15.79
N PRO A 3 6.84 26.67 16.08
CA PRO A 3 6.34 25.84 17.17
C PRO A 3 6.61 24.35 16.98
N TRP A 4 6.54 23.86 15.73
CA TRP A 4 6.79 22.47 15.39
C TRP A 4 8.27 22.11 15.54
N LEU A 5 9.17 22.98 15.06
CA LEU A 5 10.62 22.80 15.23
C LEU A 5 11.03 22.79 16.70
N LYS A 6 10.41 23.66 17.52
CA LYS A 6 10.65 23.69 18.97
C LYS A 6 10.24 22.35 19.61
N ARG A 7 9.04 21.85 19.29
CA ARG A 7 8.52 20.58 19.81
C ARG A 7 9.39 19.37 19.41
N ILE A 8 9.91 19.36 18.19
CA ILE A 8 10.83 18.31 17.73
C ILE A 8 12.16 18.35 18.49
N ARG A 9 12.74 19.54 18.68
CA ARG A 9 13.98 19.72 19.46
C ARG A 9 13.84 19.31 20.93
N GLU A 10 12.64 19.41 21.48
CA GLU A 10 12.32 18.99 22.84
C GLU A 10 12.20 17.46 22.98
N THR A 11 12.03 16.72 21.88
CA THR A 11 11.86 15.26 21.92
C THR A 11 13.14 14.54 22.35
N ARG A 12 14.33 15.01 21.91
CA ARG A 12 15.67 14.48 22.26
C ARG A 12 15.74 12.95 22.40
N PRO A 13 15.35 12.19 21.36
CA PRO A 13 15.34 10.74 21.46
C PRO A 13 16.76 10.16 21.55
N ASP A 14 16.91 8.98 22.13
CA ASP A 14 18.20 8.29 22.10
C ASP A 14 18.59 7.84 20.68
N LEU A 15 17.60 7.45 19.88
CA LEU A 15 17.78 6.96 18.52
C LEU A 15 16.69 7.49 17.58
N ALA A 16 17.08 7.97 16.41
CA ALA A 16 16.20 8.28 15.30
C ALA A 16 16.45 7.33 14.12
N LEU A 17 15.39 6.70 13.60
CA LEU A 17 15.43 5.83 12.44
C LEU A 17 14.86 6.54 11.20
N ASP A 18 15.69 6.71 10.17
CA ASP A 18 15.31 7.35 8.91
C ASP A 18 15.07 6.28 7.82
N PHE A 19 13.80 5.91 7.65
CA PHE A 19 13.34 4.99 6.61
C PHE A 19 13.10 5.67 5.24
N GLU A 20 13.10 7.01 5.17
CA GLU A 20 12.87 7.75 3.94
C GLU A 20 14.18 7.95 3.18
N GLY A 21 15.25 8.30 3.89
CA GLY A 21 16.57 8.48 3.30
C GLY A 21 16.72 9.77 2.49
N SER A 22 15.89 10.80 2.75
CA SER A 22 15.98 12.10 2.08
C SER A 22 16.81 13.08 2.89
N LEU A 23 17.30 14.16 2.27
CA LEU A 23 18.01 15.20 3.00
C LEU A 23 17.10 15.88 4.05
N ARG A 24 15.80 15.97 3.75
CA ARG A 24 14.82 16.59 4.64
C ARG A 24 14.57 15.73 5.87
N SER A 25 14.36 14.43 5.71
CA SER A 25 14.17 13.50 6.83
C SER A 25 15.41 13.44 7.72
N ALA A 26 16.60 13.38 7.13
CA ALA A 26 17.87 13.41 7.85
C ALA A 26 18.09 14.71 8.65
N LEU A 27 17.73 15.87 8.07
CA LEU A 27 17.80 17.15 8.77
C LEU A 27 16.80 17.23 9.93
N ILE A 28 15.58 16.72 9.75
CA ILE A 28 14.58 16.66 10.82
C ILE A 28 15.09 15.77 11.96
N ALA A 29 15.68 14.62 11.65
CA ALA A 29 16.29 13.74 12.64
C ALA A 29 17.42 14.47 13.40
N LYS A 30 18.26 15.24 12.71
CA LYS A 30 19.30 16.06 13.36
C LYS A 30 18.71 17.15 14.26
N ILE A 31 17.67 17.84 13.79
CA ILE A 31 16.98 18.89 14.54
C ILE A 31 16.29 18.31 15.79
N SER A 32 15.86 17.05 15.79
CA SER A 32 15.25 16.42 16.96
C SER A 32 16.17 16.31 18.19
N GLY A 33 17.48 16.52 17.99
CA GLY A 33 18.47 16.33 19.05
C GLY A 33 18.74 14.87 19.36
N ALA A 34 18.47 13.96 18.42
CA ALA A 34 18.75 12.54 18.56
C ALA A 34 20.24 12.29 18.83
N LYS A 35 20.56 11.43 19.82
CA LYS A 35 21.96 11.06 20.11
C LYS A 35 22.55 10.27 18.95
N GLU A 36 21.77 9.33 18.43
CA GLU A 36 22.13 8.53 17.26
C GLU A 36 21.06 8.63 16.16
N ILE A 37 21.51 8.65 14.89
CA ILE A 37 20.62 8.68 13.73
C ILE A 37 21.03 7.55 12.79
N TYR A 38 20.13 6.61 12.55
CA TYR A 38 20.39 5.45 11.68
C TYR A 38 19.60 5.60 10.39
N GLY A 39 20.26 5.38 9.26
CA GLY A 39 19.62 5.40 7.95
C GLY A 39 20.10 4.25 7.06
N MET A 40 19.61 4.20 5.82
CA MET A 40 19.91 3.10 4.90
C MET A 40 20.98 3.46 3.86
N SER A 41 21.68 2.45 3.33
CA SER A 41 22.77 2.63 2.37
C SER A 41 22.32 3.08 0.97
N ASP A 42 21.02 3.16 0.68
CA ASP A 42 20.49 3.71 -0.57
C ASP A 42 20.02 5.17 -0.43
N ALA A 43 20.12 5.77 0.77
CA ALA A 43 19.71 7.13 1.04
C ALA A 43 20.39 8.15 0.10
N GLN A 44 19.65 9.24 -0.19
CA GLN A 44 20.00 10.30 -1.13
C GLN A 44 21.32 10.99 -0.75
N ARG A 45 22.01 11.57 -1.74
CA ARG A 45 23.28 12.27 -1.52
C ARG A 45 23.09 13.39 -0.49
N GLY A 46 23.95 13.43 0.52
CA GLY A 46 23.91 14.42 1.61
C GLY A 46 23.19 13.96 2.88
N SER A 47 22.21 13.06 2.81
CA SER A 47 21.52 12.52 4.00
C SER A 47 22.48 11.76 4.94
N ARG A 48 23.41 11.01 4.34
CA ARG A 48 24.38 10.16 5.06
C ARG A 48 25.32 10.93 5.97
N LEU A 49 25.54 12.21 5.73
CA LEU A 49 26.39 13.06 6.57
C LEU A 49 25.79 13.25 7.97
N PHE A 50 24.49 13.03 8.13
CA PHE A 50 23.79 13.15 9.40
C PHE A 50 23.64 11.80 10.14
N TYR A 51 23.98 10.68 9.50
CA TYR A 51 23.79 9.36 10.08
C TYR A 51 25.00 8.90 10.89
N THR A 52 24.74 8.42 12.10
CA THR A 52 25.71 7.75 12.97
C THR A 52 25.99 6.33 12.47
N ARG A 53 24.95 5.62 12.02
CA ARG A 53 25.08 4.27 11.44
C ARG A 53 24.27 4.14 10.15
N ILE A 54 24.76 3.28 9.28
CA ILE A 54 24.17 3.03 7.97
C ILE A 54 23.90 1.53 7.83
N ALA A 55 22.62 1.16 7.73
CA ALA A 55 22.21 -0.20 7.43
C ALA A 55 22.49 -0.51 5.96
N LYS A 56 23.25 -1.58 5.70
CA LYS A 56 23.51 -2.07 4.34
C LYS A 56 22.28 -2.80 3.82
N ILE A 57 21.74 -2.34 2.71
CA ILE A 57 20.54 -2.89 2.09
C ILE A 57 20.77 -3.25 0.62
N ASN A 58 20.08 -4.30 0.17
CA ASN A 58 19.98 -4.63 -1.25
C ASN A 58 18.89 -3.78 -1.89
N ARG A 59 19.26 -2.88 -2.81
CA ARG A 59 18.32 -1.99 -3.53
C ARG A 59 17.27 -2.74 -4.35
N HIS A 60 17.58 -3.97 -4.78
CA HIS A 60 16.67 -4.81 -5.56
C HIS A 60 15.84 -5.74 -4.68
N GLY A 61 16.03 -5.72 -3.36
CA GLY A 61 15.27 -6.51 -2.42
C GLY A 61 13.87 -5.95 -2.18
N HIS A 62 12.97 -6.80 -1.68
CA HIS A 62 11.62 -6.42 -1.29
C HIS A 62 11.62 -5.22 -0.33
N ALA A 63 10.71 -4.26 -0.53
CA ALA A 63 10.69 -3.00 0.23
C ALA A 63 10.66 -3.22 1.75
N VAL A 64 9.83 -4.15 2.23
CA VAL A 64 9.73 -4.50 3.66
C VAL A 64 11.07 -5.02 4.20
N ASN A 65 11.78 -5.87 3.44
CA ASN A 65 13.05 -6.45 3.88
C ASN A 65 14.14 -5.38 4.02
N ARG A 66 14.10 -4.34 3.19
CA ARG A 66 15.01 -3.18 3.32
C ARG A 66 14.78 -2.44 4.63
N TYR A 67 13.51 -2.23 5.02
CA TYR A 67 13.18 -1.59 6.30
C TYR A 67 13.55 -2.47 7.49
N LEU A 68 13.35 -3.79 7.40
CA LEU A 68 13.76 -4.73 8.46
C LEU A 68 15.27 -4.67 8.71
N LYS A 69 16.10 -4.49 7.67
CA LYS A 69 17.56 -4.32 7.85
C LYS A 69 17.94 -3.08 8.66
N LEU A 70 17.18 -1.99 8.56
CA LEU A 70 17.40 -0.81 9.40
C LEU A 70 17.02 -1.09 10.85
N ALA A 71 15.91 -1.81 11.08
CA ALA A 71 15.49 -2.23 12.41
C ALA A 71 16.51 -3.21 13.05
N GLU A 72 17.02 -4.19 12.29
CA GLU A 72 18.12 -5.07 12.74
C GLU A 72 19.37 -4.29 13.10
N CYS A 73 19.72 -3.26 12.31
CA CYS A 73 20.87 -2.39 12.60
C CYS A 73 20.68 -1.62 13.93
N ALA A 74 19.44 -1.32 14.29
CA ALA A 74 19.05 -0.75 15.59
C ALA A 74 18.95 -1.79 16.73
N GLY A 75 19.23 -3.07 16.47
CA GLY A 75 19.22 -4.14 17.47
C GLY A 75 17.89 -4.87 17.60
N ALA A 76 16.92 -4.65 16.69
CA ALA A 76 15.66 -5.39 16.70
C ALA A 76 15.86 -6.85 16.27
N ILE A 77 15.21 -7.77 16.97
CA ILE A 77 15.13 -9.18 16.57
C ILE A 77 13.93 -9.33 15.65
N ILE A 78 14.18 -9.74 14.41
CA ILE A 78 13.11 -9.93 13.41
C ILE A 78 12.60 -11.36 13.53
N GLY A 79 11.35 -11.51 13.97
CA GLY A 79 10.66 -12.80 13.97
C GLY A 79 10.21 -13.23 12.57
N GLU A 80 9.75 -14.47 12.46
CA GLU A 80 9.26 -15.05 11.20
C GLU A 80 7.98 -14.38 10.67
N TRP A 81 7.22 -13.72 11.55
CA TRP A 81 5.91 -13.14 11.24
C TRP A 81 5.89 -11.63 11.47
N LEU A 82 5.75 -10.86 10.39
CA LEU A 82 5.50 -9.43 10.50
C LEU A 82 4.01 -9.18 10.77
N ARG A 83 3.68 -8.71 11.97
CA ARG A 83 2.33 -8.23 12.29
C ARG A 83 2.22 -6.75 11.95
N CYS A 84 1.52 -6.43 10.86
CA CYS A 84 1.10 -5.06 10.56
C CYS A 84 -0.20 -4.74 11.29
N SER A 85 -0.10 -4.34 12.56
CA SER A 85 -1.26 -3.93 13.36
C SER A 85 -1.78 -2.58 12.89
N LEU A 86 -2.70 -2.59 11.91
CA LEU A 86 -3.45 -1.40 11.52
C LEU A 86 -4.62 -1.19 12.50
N PRO A 87 -5.03 0.08 12.75
CA PRO A 87 -6.20 0.35 13.59
C PRO A 87 -7.45 -0.36 13.04
N THR A 88 -8.46 -0.53 13.89
CA THR A 88 -9.74 -1.15 13.48
C THR A 88 -10.46 -0.30 12.42
N GLY A 89 -10.20 1.00 12.39
CA GLY A 89 -10.88 1.96 11.53
C GLY A 89 -12.18 2.49 12.14
N ASP A 90 -12.69 3.58 11.57
CA ASP A 90 -13.88 4.28 12.05
C ASP A 90 -15.11 3.93 11.19
N PRO A 91 -16.32 3.87 11.76
CA PRO A 91 -17.53 3.73 10.96
C PRO A 91 -17.72 4.94 10.03
N LEU A 92 -18.24 4.68 8.83
CA LEU A 92 -18.60 5.73 7.89
C LEU A 92 -20.04 6.19 8.16
N PRO A 93 -20.29 7.48 8.44
CA PRO A 93 -21.65 7.97 8.66
C PRO A 93 -22.53 7.76 7.43
N ARG A 94 -23.79 7.36 7.65
CA ARG A 94 -24.80 7.17 6.58
C ARG A 94 -24.40 6.15 5.51
N PHE A 95 -23.62 5.15 5.89
CA PHE A 95 -23.28 4.02 5.05
C PHE A 95 -23.73 2.73 5.71
N ASP A 96 -24.61 2.00 5.03
CA ASP A 96 -25.03 0.69 5.51
C ASP A 96 -23.94 -0.35 5.19
N GLU A 97 -23.43 -1.04 6.21
CA GLU A 97 -22.45 -2.13 6.04
C GLU A 97 -23.08 -3.37 5.37
N TYR A 98 -24.41 -3.48 5.40
CA TYR A 98 -25.20 -4.53 4.76
C TYR A 98 -26.12 -3.94 3.67
N PRO A 99 -26.37 -4.65 2.55
CA PRO A 99 -25.87 -5.99 2.22
C PRO A 99 -24.35 -5.99 1.96
N PRO A 100 -23.68 -7.17 2.05
CA PRO A 100 -22.25 -7.30 1.80
C PRO A 100 -21.86 -6.75 0.43
N PHE A 101 -20.66 -6.17 0.36
CA PHE A 101 -20.20 -5.47 -0.84
C PHE A 101 -18.78 -5.87 -1.22
N ILE A 102 -18.45 -5.60 -2.49
CA ILE A 102 -17.10 -5.64 -3.03
C ILE A 102 -16.55 -4.21 -3.03
N LEU A 103 -15.38 -4.02 -2.43
CA LEU A 103 -14.71 -2.72 -2.41
C LEU A 103 -13.81 -2.61 -3.65
N LEU A 104 -13.97 -1.56 -4.43
CA LEU A 104 -13.16 -1.27 -5.61
C LEU A 104 -12.37 0.03 -5.37
N ASN A 105 -11.04 -0.05 -5.45
CA ASN A 105 -10.17 1.11 -5.54
C ASN A 105 -9.55 1.17 -6.94
N PRO A 106 -10.18 1.91 -7.88
CA PRO A 106 -9.72 2.00 -9.26
C PRO A 106 -8.65 3.08 -9.47
N ILE A 107 -8.27 3.81 -8.42
CA ILE A 107 -7.46 5.01 -8.54
C ILE A 107 -6.03 4.75 -8.08
N ALA A 108 -5.10 4.97 -9.01
CA ALA A 108 -3.67 4.91 -8.79
C ALA A 108 -3.11 6.32 -8.54
N ARG A 109 -1.95 6.39 -7.89
CA ARG A 109 -1.22 7.65 -7.74
C ARG A 109 -0.55 8.07 -9.05
N VAL A 110 -0.12 7.11 -9.85
CA VAL A 110 0.54 7.34 -11.13
C VAL A 110 -0.50 7.53 -12.22
N GLU A 111 -0.32 8.57 -13.02
CA GLU A 111 -1.19 8.83 -14.16
C GLU A 111 -1.10 7.69 -15.18
N GLY A 112 -2.25 7.22 -15.67
CA GLY A 112 -2.34 6.09 -16.60
C GLY A 112 -2.44 4.71 -15.95
N GLU A 113 -2.28 4.58 -14.62
CA GLU A 113 -2.47 3.30 -13.90
C GLU A 113 -3.86 3.15 -13.27
N SER A 114 -4.67 4.21 -13.33
CA SER A 114 -6.06 4.17 -12.85
C SER A 114 -6.98 3.48 -13.85
N LEU A 115 -7.94 2.70 -13.38
CA LEU A 115 -8.96 2.10 -14.25
C LEU A 115 -9.85 3.19 -14.84
N SER A 116 -10.31 3.03 -16.09
CA SER A 116 -11.22 3.97 -16.74
C SER A 116 -12.66 3.82 -16.22
N ASN A 117 -13.51 4.83 -16.43
CA ASN A 117 -14.93 4.73 -16.08
C ASN A 117 -15.63 3.58 -16.83
N ALA A 118 -15.20 3.28 -18.07
CA ALA A 118 -15.71 2.13 -18.82
C ALA A 118 -15.39 0.82 -18.08
N VAL A 119 -14.16 0.63 -17.62
CA VAL A 119 -13.77 -0.57 -16.86
C VAL A 119 -14.54 -0.66 -15.53
N ILE A 120 -14.73 0.46 -14.83
CA ILE A 120 -15.54 0.49 -13.60
C ILE A 120 -16.99 0.07 -13.89
N ALA A 121 -17.58 0.55 -14.99
CA ALA A 121 -18.92 0.17 -15.41
C ALA A 121 -19.01 -1.33 -15.78
N GLU A 122 -17.98 -1.88 -16.42
CA GLU A 122 -17.88 -3.32 -16.69
C GLU A 122 -17.85 -4.15 -15.40
N PHE A 123 -17.08 -3.73 -14.39
CA PHE A 123 -17.09 -4.38 -13.07
C PHE A 123 -18.50 -4.38 -12.46
N CYS A 124 -19.20 -3.24 -12.53
CA CYS A 124 -20.55 -3.13 -12.00
C CYS A 124 -21.52 -4.05 -12.74
N ARG A 125 -21.42 -4.15 -14.07
CA ARG A 125 -22.27 -5.03 -14.90
C ARG A 125 -21.98 -6.51 -14.65
N ALA A 126 -20.71 -6.90 -14.67
CA ALA A 126 -20.28 -8.29 -14.53
C ALA A 126 -20.58 -8.88 -13.14
N LEU A 127 -20.61 -8.03 -12.11
CA LEU A 127 -20.87 -8.45 -10.74
C LEU A 127 -22.32 -8.22 -10.31
N ALA A 128 -23.18 -7.67 -11.17
CA ALA A 128 -24.59 -7.47 -10.86
C ALA A 128 -25.27 -8.81 -10.47
N PRO A 129 -26.15 -8.83 -9.45
CA PRO A 129 -26.66 -7.69 -8.66
C PRO A 129 -25.81 -7.33 -7.42
N THR A 130 -24.58 -7.83 -7.31
CA THR A 130 -23.70 -7.57 -6.15
C THR A 130 -23.41 -6.08 -6.01
N ARG A 131 -23.46 -5.59 -4.77
CA ARG A 131 -23.13 -4.21 -4.44
C ARG A 131 -21.63 -3.95 -4.56
N LEU A 132 -21.27 -2.94 -5.33
CA LEU A 132 -19.91 -2.40 -5.41
C LEU A 132 -19.82 -1.10 -4.60
N VAL A 133 -18.67 -0.88 -3.97
CA VAL A 133 -18.35 0.37 -3.27
C VAL A 133 -17.03 0.88 -3.82
N VAL A 134 -17.07 2.04 -4.48
CA VAL A 134 -15.89 2.64 -5.08
C VAL A 134 -15.27 3.64 -4.11
N VAL A 135 -13.96 3.55 -3.90
CA VAL A 135 -13.18 4.43 -3.02
C VAL A 135 -11.93 4.96 -3.72
N GLY A 136 -11.35 6.01 -3.15
CA GLY A 136 -10.09 6.59 -3.59
C GLY A 136 -10.15 8.12 -3.62
N GLN A 137 -9.09 8.75 -4.12
CA GLN A 137 -9.01 10.20 -4.29
C GLN A 137 -8.83 10.55 -5.75
N SER A 138 -9.82 11.19 -6.37
CA SER A 138 -9.77 11.58 -7.78
C SER A 138 -10.58 12.84 -8.04
N GLN A 139 -10.14 13.67 -8.99
CA GLN A 139 -10.96 14.77 -9.51
C GLN A 139 -11.96 14.30 -10.58
N ARG A 140 -11.77 13.09 -11.13
CA ARG A 140 -12.65 12.52 -12.16
C ARG A 140 -13.95 12.05 -11.51
N LYS A 141 -15.09 12.48 -12.07
CA LYS A 141 -16.39 11.93 -11.69
C LYS A 141 -16.48 10.48 -12.17
N ILE A 142 -16.90 9.59 -11.28
CA ILE A 142 -17.20 8.21 -11.62
C ILE A 142 -18.68 8.12 -11.99
N ASP A 143 -18.96 7.54 -13.15
CA ASP A 143 -20.32 7.26 -13.59
C ASP A 143 -20.69 5.86 -13.11
N ALA A 144 -21.26 5.80 -11.91
CA ALA A 144 -21.55 4.56 -11.19
C ALA A 144 -22.96 4.06 -11.54
N PRO A 145 -23.11 2.80 -12.01
CA PRO A 145 -24.42 2.15 -12.17
C PRO A 145 -25.18 1.97 -10.84
N GLU A 146 -26.44 1.54 -10.91
CA GLU A 146 -27.32 1.44 -9.74
C GLU A 146 -26.79 0.55 -8.59
N ASN A 147 -26.04 -0.52 -8.90
CA ASN A 147 -25.45 -1.40 -7.89
C ASN A 147 -24.11 -0.88 -7.33
N CYS A 148 -23.72 0.35 -7.65
CA CYS A 148 -22.44 0.94 -7.27
C CYS A 148 -22.62 2.18 -6.38
N VAL A 149 -22.02 2.13 -5.19
CA VAL A 149 -21.95 3.26 -4.25
C VAL A 149 -20.61 3.96 -4.43
N ASP A 150 -20.63 5.20 -4.93
CA ASP A 150 -19.42 6.02 -5.07
C ASP A 150 -19.10 6.78 -3.77
N LEU A 151 -17.99 6.43 -3.13
CA LEU A 151 -17.41 7.06 -1.94
C LEU A 151 -16.08 7.77 -2.25
N THR A 152 -15.79 8.06 -3.51
CA THR A 152 -14.58 8.79 -3.92
C THR A 152 -14.52 10.17 -3.27
N ASN A 153 -13.38 10.49 -2.66
CA ASN A 153 -13.16 11.68 -1.82
C ASN A 153 -14.08 11.80 -0.58
N ARG A 154 -14.81 10.75 -0.19
CA ARG A 154 -15.77 10.77 0.93
C ARG A 154 -15.34 9.93 2.13
N THR A 155 -14.08 9.52 2.18
CA THR A 155 -13.56 8.68 3.26
C THR A 155 -12.29 9.29 3.87
N SER A 156 -12.16 9.20 5.19
CA SER A 156 -10.89 9.34 5.89
C SER A 156 -10.08 8.05 5.78
N LEU A 157 -8.79 8.09 6.13
CA LEU A 157 -7.95 6.89 6.17
C LEU A 157 -8.52 5.82 7.13
N LEU A 158 -8.99 6.24 8.31
CA LEU A 158 -9.58 5.32 9.29
C LEU A 158 -10.89 4.71 8.79
N GLN A 159 -11.72 5.49 8.09
CA GLN A 159 -12.95 4.98 7.46
C GLN A 159 -12.65 4.01 6.32
N LEU A 160 -11.63 4.29 5.50
CA LEU A 160 -11.16 3.38 4.45
C LEU A 160 -10.68 2.05 5.04
N ILE A 161 -9.91 2.07 6.14
CA ILE A 161 -9.47 0.85 6.84
C ILE A 161 -10.67 0.03 7.30
N ARG A 162 -11.71 0.66 7.87
CA ARG A 162 -12.95 -0.02 8.26
C ARG A 162 -13.64 -0.66 7.07
N LEU A 163 -13.85 0.09 5.97
CA LEU A 163 -14.46 -0.42 4.74
C LEU A 163 -13.70 -1.62 4.17
N ILE A 164 -12.37 -1.55 4.12
CA ILE A 164 -11.51 -2.65 3.67
C ILE A 164 -11.71 -3.89 4.55
N ARG A 165 -11.76 -3.74 5.88
CA ARG A 165 -11.92 -4.87 6.80
C ARG A 165 -13.26 -5.59 6.66
N ILE A 166 -14.35 -4.84 6.46
CA ILE A 166 -15.71 -5.41 6.38
C ILE A 166 -16.08 -5.86 4.96
N ALA A 167 -15.36 -5.40 3.94
CA ALA A 167 -15.61 -5.78 2.55
C ALA A 167 -15.48 -7.29 2.37
N ARG A 168 -16.43 -7.88 1.62
CA ARG A 168 -16.40 -9.33 1.33
C ARG A 168 -15.23 -9.70 0.43
N PHE A 169 -14.84 -8.78 -0.45
CA PHE A 169 -13.72 -8.88 -1.37
C PHE A 169 -13.21 -7.48 -1.71
N VAL A 170 -11.91 -7.32 -1.94
CA VAL A 170 -11.29 -6.05 -2.32
C VAL A 170 -10.62 -6.18 -3.68
N VAL A 171 -10.90 -5.26 -4.59
CA VAL A 171 -10.19 -5.10 -5.85
C VAL A 171 -9.49 -3.76 -5.83
N SER A 172 -8.17 -3.73 -6.01
CA SER A 172 -7.40 -2.48 -5.96
C SER A 172 -6.30 -2.48 -7.00
N VAL A 173 -6.10 -1.33 -7.66
CA VAL A 173 -4.85 -1.04 -8.36
C VAL A 173 -3.70 -0.85 -7.37
N ASP A 174 -2.45 -0.86 -7.85
CA ASP A 174 -1.23 -0.64 -7.04
C ASP A 174 -1.17 0.79 -6.46
N SER A 175 -1.88 1.01 -5.35
CA SER A 175 -1.86 2.25 -4.60
C SER A 175 -2.04 2.00 -3.10
N GLY A 176 -1.91 3.06 -2.28
CA GLY A 176 -1.98 2.96 -0.82
C GLY A 176 -3.07 2.03 -0.25
N PRO A 177 -4.34 2.11 -0.72
CA PRO A 177 -5.41 1.22 -0.28
C PRO A 177 -5.15 -0.27 -0.53
N MET A 178 -4.41 -0.65 -1.58
CA MET A 178 -4.01 -2.04 -1.84
C MET A 178 -3.13 -2.58 -0.71
N TYR A 179 -2.13 -1.80 -0.28
CA TYR A 179 -1.23 -2.20 0.82
C TYR A 179 -1.97 -2.33 2.14
N VAL A 180 -2.93 -1.44 2.41
CA VAL A 180 -3.83 -1.54 3.56
C VAL A 180 -4.66 -2.82 3.47
N ALA A 181 -5.24 -3.12 2.30
CA ALA A 181 -6.02 -4.33 2.08
C ALA A 181 -5.21 -5.61 2.27
N ALA A 182 -3.98 -5.66 1.76
CA ALA A 182 -3.08 -6.80 1.95
C ALA A 182 -2.81 -7.06 3.44
N ALA A 183 -2.83 -6.01 4.28
CA ALA A 183 -2.58 -6.12 5.71
C ALA A 183 -3.79 -6.56 6.55
N VAL A 184 -5.02 -6.28 6.12
CA VAL A 184 -6.21 -6.49 6.97
C VAL A 184 -7.34 -7.28 6.33
N ASN A 185 -7.24 -7.62 5.05
CA ASN A 185 -8.24 -8.41 4.33
C ASN A 185 -7.58 -9.52 3.51
N GLY A 186 -7.86 -10.78 3.85
CA GLY A 186 -7.33 -11.96 3.15
C GLY A 186 -7.96 -12.26 1.79
N ARG A 187 -8.80 -11.36 1.26
CA ARG A 187 -9.54 -11.51 -0.01
C ARG A 187 -9.30 -10.31 -0.92
N LEU A 188 -8.05 -10.17 -1.36
CA LEU A 188 -7.59 -9.07 -2.20
C LEU A 188 -7.25 -9.57 -3.62
N LEU A 189 -7.77 -8.85 -4.62
CA LEU A 189 -7.29 -8.85 -5.99
C LEU A 189 -6.51 -7.57 -6.25
N SER A 190 -5.19 -7.67 -6.45
CA SER A 190 -4.36 -6.54 -6.83
C SER A 190 -4.11 -6.50 -8.34
N ILE A 191 -4.29 -5.32 -8.94
CA ILE A 191 -4.07 -5.08 -10.38
C ILE A 191 -2.80 -4.25 -10.54
N HIS A 192 -1.81 -4.80 -11.24
CA HIS A 192 -0.53 -4.14 -11.52
C HIS A 192 -0.33 -3.99 -13.03
N THR A 193 0.01 -2.78 -13.45
CA THR A 193 0.26 -2.43 -14.86
C THR A 193 1.75 -2.46 -15.16
N TRP A 194 2.53 -1.54 -14.56
CA TRP A 194 3.97 -1.37 -14.83
C TRP A 194 4.88 -1.84 -13.71
N THR A 195 4.34 -1.99 -12.50
CA THR A 195 5.13 -2.33 -11.30
C THR A 195 5.21 -3.85 -11.13
N ASP A 196 6.44 -4.38 -10.91
CA ASP A 196 6.64 -5.78 -10.55
C ASP A 196 6.09 -6.05 -9.14
N PRO A 197 5.02 -6.83 -8.99
CA PRO A 197 4.38 -7.05 -7.69
C PRO A 197 5.33 -7.74 -6.70
N ARG A 198 6.33 -8.47 -7.18
CA ARG A 198 7.30 -9.18 -6.32
C ARG A 198 8.21 -8.24 -5.54
N ARG A 199 8.25 -6.95 -5.89
CA ARG A 199 9.12 -5.96 -5.25
C ARG A 199 8.43 -5.18 -4.13
N SER A 200 7.10 -5.05 -4.19
CA SER A 200 6.34 -4.14 -3.34
C SER A 200 5.17 -4.82 -2.62
N VAL A 201 4.49 -5.80 -3.24
CA VAL A 201 3.27 -6.38 -2.67
C VAL A 201 3.59 -7.11 -1.37
N PRO A 202 2.93 -6.75 -0.25
CA PRO A 202 3.15 -7.41 1.03
C PRO A 202 2.81 -8.90 0.90
N THR A 203 3.80 -9.75 1.09
CA THR A 203 3.60 -11.18 1.32
C THR A 203 3.18 -11.37 2.77
N ILE A 204 1.91 -11.09 3.06
CA ILE A 204 1.33 -11.39 4.35
C ILE A 204 0.71 -12.78 4.22
N PRO A 205 1.25 -13.81 4.89
CA PRO A 205 0.70 -15.15 4.80
C PRO A 205 -0.54 -15.19 5.68
N THR A 206 -1.63 -14.62 5.16
CA THR A 206 -2.97 -14.84 5.68
C THR A 206 -3.51 -16.09 4.96
N PRO A 207 -4.12 -17.07 5.63
CA PRO A 207 -4.77 -18.19 4.95
C PRO A 207 -5.95 -17.63 4.13
N GLY A 208 -5.76 -17.41 2.83
CA GLY A 208 -6.78 -16.80 2.00
C GLY A 208 -6.25 -16.29 0.67
N PHE A 209 -7.02 -16.55 -0.38
CA PHE A 209 -6.81 -16.19 -1.78
C PHE A 209 -6.42 -14.70 -1.96
N GLY A 210 -5.12 -14.40 -2.02
CA GLY A 210 -4.59 -13.23 -2.73
C GLY A 210 -4.34 -13.59 -4.18
N LYS A 211 -5.02 -12.95 -5.12
CA LYS A 211 -4.73 -13.09 -6.56
C LYS A 211 -4.12 -11.80 -7.06
N THR A 212 -2.97 -11.88 -7.70
CA THR A 212 -2.34 -10.73 -8.35
C THR A 212 -2.49 -10.88 -9.85
N VAL A 213 -2.99 -9.83 -10.53
CA VAL A 213 -3.09 -9.79 -11.99
C VAL A 213 -2.06 -8.79 -12.51
N ASN A 214 -1.17 -9.28 -13.37
CA ASN A 214 -0.24 -8.44 -14.12
C ASN A 214 -0.77 -8.23 -15.54
N SER A 215 -0.79 -6.97 -15.98
CA SER A 215 -1.10 -6.60 -17.37
C SER A 215 0.12 -5.99 -18.09
N ALA A 216 1.34 -6.26 -17.61
CA ALA A 216 2.55 -5.73 -18.24
C ALA A 216 2.67 -6.28 -19.69
N PRO A 217 3.03 -5.45 -20.68
CA PRO A 217 3.36 -5.96 -22.01
C PRO A 217 4.58 -6.87 -21.88
N SER A 218 4.50 -8.07 -22.47
CA SER A 218 5.67 -8.90 -22.72
C SER A 218 6.76 -8.05 -23.35
N THR A 219 8.01 -8.26 -22.97
CA THR A 219 9.21 -7.57 -23.52
C THR A 219 9.46 -7.89 -25.00
N ASP A 220 8.45 -8.36 -25.73
CA ASP A 220 8.50 -8.65 -27.15
C ASP A 220 7.72 -7.56 -27.90
N SER A 221 8.45 -6.76 -28.64
CA SER A 221 7.97 -5.59 -29.36
C SER A 221 7.09 -6.00 -30.54
N THR A 222 5.82 -6.32 -30.30
CA THR A 222 4.75 -6.25 -31.33
C THR A 222 3.41 -5.85 -30.70
N PRO A 223 2.60 -5.01 -31.36
CA PRO A 223 1.28 -4.64 -30.86
C PRO A 223 0.32 -5.81 -31.13
N ARG A 224 0.23 -6.75 -30.20
CA ARG A 224 -0.87 -7.72 -30.12
C ARG A 224 -1.66 -7.48 -28.84
N GLY A 225 -2.96 -7.67 -28.96
CA GLY A 225 -3.97 -7.32 -27.97
C GLY A 225 -3.67 -7.83 -26.57
N CYS A 226 -4.16 -7.07 -25.60
CA CYS A 226 -4.13 -7.39 -24.18
C CYS A 226 -5.03 -8.61 -23.90
N GLU A 227 -4.58 -9.82 -24.22
CA GLU A 227 -5.35 -11.06 -23.98
C GLU A 227 -4.77 -11.94 -22.86
N ASP A 228 -3.55 -11.70 -22.39
CA ASP A 228 -2.93 -12.55 -21.37
C ASP A 228 -2.79 -11.85 -20.01
N ALA A 229 -3.88 -11.86 -19.24
CA ALA A 229 -3.86 -11.55 -17.82
C ALA A 229 -3.19 -12.70 -17.04
N VAL A 230 -1.92 -12.53 -16.65
CA VAL A 230 -1.23 -13.54 -15.83
C VAL A 230 -1.69 -13.41 -14.38
N VAL A 231 -2.47 -14.38 -13.91
CA VAL A 231 -2.89 -14.55 -12.52
C VAL A 231 -1.75 -15.24 -11.76
N ALA A 232 -0.99 -14.51 -10.94
CA ALA A 232 -0.05 -15.12 -10.01
C ALA A 232 -0.82 -15.65 -8.79
N LEU A 233 -0.87 -16.98 -8.67
CA LEU A 233 -1.31 -17.67 -7.46
C LEU A 233 -0.12 -17.78 -6.50
N GLY A 234 -0.29 -17.37 -5.25
CA GLY A 234 0.68 -17.69 -4.20
C GLY A 234 0.88 -19.21 -4.08
N PRO A 235 2.05 -19.68 -3.62
CA PRO A 235 2.35 -21.11 -3.55
C PRO A 235 1.33 -21.83 -2.65
N LYS A 236 0.76 -22.93 -3.16
CA LYS A 236 0.05 -23.90 -2.33
C LYS A 236 1.07 -24.53 -1.37
N MET A 237 0.98 -24.22 -0.08
CA MET A 237 1.57 -25.11 0.92
C MET A 237 0.68 -26.35 1.03
N SER A 238 1.23 -27.48 0.59
CA SER A 238 0.78 -28.81 0.99
C SER A 238 0.72 -28.88 2.51
N GLN A 239 -0.46 -29.15 3.06
CA GLN A 239 -0.58 -29.52 4.47
C GLN A 239 0.06 -30.90 4.69
N PRO A 240 0.65 -31.16 5.88
CA PRO A 240 1.06 -32.50 6.27
C PRO A 240 -0.15 -33.43 6.47
#